data_AF-A0A962M8K9-F1
#
_entry.id   AF-A0A962M8K9-F1
#
_cell.length_a   1.000
_cell.length_b   1.000
_cell.length_c   1.000
_cell.angle_alpha   90.00
_cell.angle_beta   90.00
_cell.angle_gamma   90.00
#
_symmetry.space_group_name_H-M   'P 1'
#
loop_
_entity.id
_entity.type
_entity.pdbx_description
1 polymer ?
#
loop_
_entity_poly.entity_id
_entity_poly.type
_entity_poly.pdbx_seq_one_letter_code
_entity_poly.pdbx_strand_id
1 'polypeptide(L)'
;MGVLSFEDCRNYSLTGIMARSVGLRRDLRLATINTYSSYNLINLKSYCGVNGDCYDRYLIRMLEMGESLNISNFIITNLLQKYSIESYNYTNYLVNNIF
;
A
#
# COMPACT_ATOMS: atom_id res chain seq x y z
N MET A 1 11.51 -12.83 24.64
CA MET A 1 11.55 -11.56 23.88
C MET A 1 12.41 -11.79 22.64
N GLY A 2 11.93 -11.45 21.44
CA GLY A 2 12.63 -11.70 20.18
C GLY A 2 13.07 -10.38 19.53
N VAL A 3 14.09 -9.75 20.12
CA VAL A 3 14.69 -8.50 19.65
C VAL A 3 15.69 -8.81 18.55
N LEU A 4 15.63 -8.09 17.43
CA LEU A 4 16.53 -8.20 16.30
C LEU A 4 17.32 -6.91 16.14
N SER A 5 18.64 -7.02 15.93
CA SER A 5 19.46 -5.87 15.55
C SER A 5 19.47 -5.69 14.02
N PHE A 6 19.94 -4.51 13.58
CA PHE A 6 20.04 -4.21 12.15
C PHE A 6 21.01 -5.18 11.45
N GLU A 7 22.10 -5.52 12.15
CA GLU A 7 23.13 -6.42 11.64
C GLU A 7 22.60 -7.85 11.52
N ASP A 8 21.78 -8.30 12.47
CA ASP A 8 21.10 -9.59 12.38
C ASP A 8 20.18 -9.63 11.16
N CYS A 9 19.41 -8.57 10.92
CA CYS A 9 18.57 -8.49 9.72
C CYS A 9 19.38 -8.59 8.42
N ARG A 10 20.57 -8.00 8.39
CA ARG A 10 21.48 -8.08 7.23
C ARG A 10 22.06 -9.48 7.07
N ASN A 11 22.60 -10.07 8.13
CA ASN A 11 23.26 -11.37 8.11
C ASN A 11 22.30 -12.50 7.77
N TYR A 12 21.07 -12.45 8.30
CA TYR A 12 20.04 -13.45 8.03
C TYR A 12 19.18 -13.11 6.81
N SER A 13 19.52 -12.05 6.06
CA SER A 13 18.74 -11.61 4.88
C SER A 13 17.24 -11.47 5.17
N LEU A 14 16.90 -10.94 6.35
CA LEU A 14 15.52 -10.72 6.77
C LEU A 14 14.90 -9.59 5.95
N THR A 15 13.63 -9.74 5.57
CA THR A 15 12.91 -8.80 4.70
C THR A 15 11.54 -8.43 5.25
N GLY A 16 10.87 -7.48 4.60
CA GLY A 16 9.51 -7.06 4.95
C GLY A 16 9.42 -6.46 6.35
N ILE A 17 8.46 -6.92 7.16
CA ILE A 17 8.25 -6.43 8.54
C ILE A 17 9.48 -6.65 9.42
N MET A 18 10.22 -7.74 9.25
CA MET A 18 11.39 -8.02 10.10
C MET A 18 12.43 -6.92 9.95
N ALA A 19 12.80 -6.59 8.71
CA ALA A 19 13.75 -5.52 8.43
C ALA A 19 13.21 -4.14 8.84
N ARG A 20 11.91 -3.87 8.58
CA ARG A 20 11.28 -2.59 8.94
C ARG A 20 11.12 -2.39 10.44
N SER A 21 11.03 -3.46 11.23
CA SER A 21 10.97 -3.36 12.69
C SER A 21 12.25 -2.82 13.31
N VAL A 22 13.38 -2.93 12.61
CA VAL A 22 14.68 -2.38 13.03
C VAL A 22 15.02 -1.07 12.30
N GLY A 23 14.03 -0.43 11.69
CA GLY A 23 14.19 0.87 11.03
C GLY A 23 14.67 0.82 9.58
N LEU A 24 14.83 -0.34 8.95
CA LEU A 24 15.15 -0.41 7.52
C LEU A 24 13.93 -0.02 6.68
N ARG A 25 13.93 1.22 6.16
CA ARG A 25 12.85 1.77 5.33
C ARG A 25 12.87 1.22 3.91
N ARG A 26 12.54 -0.07 3.75
CA ARG A 26 12.42 -0.73 2.45
C ARG A 26 11.07 -1.40 2.29
N ASP A 27 10.27 -0.88 1.35
CA ASP A 27 8.99 -1.44 0.93
C ASP A 27 8.98 -1.52 -0.61
N LEU A 28 8.73 -2.72 -1.15
CA LEU A 28 8.77 -2.95 -2.60
C LEU A 28 7.61 -2.23 -3.32
N ARG A 29 6.48 -2.00 -2.64
CA ARG A 29 5.31 -1.33 -3.24
C ARG A 29 5.58 0.14 -3.55
N LEU A 30 6.44 0.78 -2.75
CA LEU A 30 6.83 2.18 -2.91
C LEU A 30 8.13 2.35 -3.69
N ALA A 31 8.81 1.26 -4.04
CA ALA A 31 10.09 1.33 -4.71
C ALA A 31 9.92 1.87 -6.14
N THR A 32 10.44 3.06 -6.43
CA THR A 32 10.28 3.77 -7.71
C THR A 32 10.85 3.02 -8.92
N ILE A 33 11.88 2.19 -8.70
CA ILE A 33 12.57 1.43 -9.76
C ILE A 33 12.00 0.02 -9.98
N ASN A 34 11.30 -0.55 -8.98
CA ASN A 34 10.74 -1.91 -9.03
C ASN A 34 9.22 -1.91 -8.82
N THR A 35 8.51 -0.92 -9.37
CA THR A 35 7.06 -0.81 -9.22
C THR A 35 6.34 -1.90 -10.01
N TYR A 36 5.41 -2.61 -9.38
CA TYR A 36 4.53 -3.59 -10.00
C TYR A 36 3.06 -3.20 -9.82
N SER A 37 2.16 -3.75 -10.64
CA SER A 37 0.70 -3.65 -10.48
C SER A 37 0.16 -2.25 -10.19
N SER A 38 0.77 -1.23 -10.80
CA SER A 38 0.33 0.18 -10.70
C SER A 38 0.29 0.76 -9.27
N TYR A 39 1.02 0.19 -8.31
CA TYR A 39 1.14 0.76 -6.95
C TYR A 39 1.71 2.19 -6.96
N ASN A 40 2.45 2.58 -8.01
CA ASN A 40 2.95 3.94 -8.22
C ASN A 40 1.83 5.01 -8.33
N LEU A 41 0.61 4.60 -8.71
CA LEU A 41 -0.52 5.52 -8.86
C LEU A 41 -1.27 5.76 -7.55
N ILE A 42 -0.91 5.03 -6.49
CA ILE A 42 -1.61 5.03 -5.21
C ILE A 42 -0.69 5.64 -4.16
N ASN A 43 -1.20 6.59 -3.37
CA ASN A 43 -0.46 7.17 -2.26
C ASN A 43 -0.51 6.23 -1.05
N LEU A 44 0.52 5.41 -0.88
CA LEU A 44 0.64 4.41 0.18
C LEU A 44 1.61 4.87 1.27
N LYS A 45 1.25 4.67 2.54
CA LYS A 45 2.13 4.92 3.69
C LYS A 45 2.80 3.63 4.16
N SER A 46 4.10 3.69 4.42
CA SER A 46 4.86 2.57 4.99
C SER A 46 5.34 2.90 6.40
N TYR A 47 5.27 1.92 7.29
CA TYR A 47 5.56 2.07 8.71
C TYR A 47 6.86 1.34 9.07
N CYS A 48 7.63 1.91 10.00
CA CYS A 48 8.89 1.34 10.49
C CYS A 48 8.96 1.45 12.01
N GLY A 49 9.55 0.44 12.63
CA GLY A 49 9.86 0.39 14.07
C GLY A 49 11.31 0.79 14.32
N VAL A 50 11.71 0.79 15.58
CA VAL A 50 13.07 1.18 16.00
C VAL A 50 13.73 0.09 16.83
N ASN A 51 12.95 -0.62 17.65
CA ASN A 51 13.46 -1.52 18.66
C ASN A 51 13.66 -2.95 18.14
N GLY A 52 13.03 -3.32 17.02
CA GLY A 52 13.18 -4.66 16.45
C GLY A 52 12.55 -5.78 17.27
N ASP A 53 11.67 -5.44 18.21
CA ASP A 53 11.03 -6.40 19.10
C ASP A 53 9.73 -6.98 18.52
N CYS A 54 9.08 -7.88 19.27
CA CYS A 54 7.80 -8.45 18.84
C CYS A 54 6.69 -7.41 18.79
N TYR A 55 6.76 -6.35 19.59
CA TYR A 55 5.72 -5.34 19.70
C TYR A 55 5.73 -4.39 18.50
N ASP A 56 6.89 -3.92 18.06
CA ASP A 56 7.05 -3.15 16.83
C ASP A 56 6.51 -3.93 15.62
N ARG A 57 6.83 -5.23 15.55
CA ARG A 57 6.32 -6.13 14.50
C ARG A 57 4.81 -6.31 14.53
N TYR A 58 4.20 -6.29 15.72
CA TYR A 58 2.75 -6.34 15.87
C TYR A 58 2.13 -5.03 15.41
N LEU A 59 2.62 -3.89 15.90
CA LEU A 59 2.12 -2.56 15.55
C LEU A 59 2.20 -2.29 14.05
N ILE A 60 3.34 -2.57 13.42
CA ILE A 60 3.51 -2.37 11.96
C ILE A 60 2.45 -3.19 11.19
N ARG A 61 2.19 -4.44 11.59
CA ARG A 61 1.16 -5.28 10.93
C ARG A 61 -0.24 -4.69 11.11
N MET A 62 -0.57 -4.23 12.32
CA MET A 62 -1.86 -3.59 12.57
C MET A 62 -2.07 -2.36 11.70
N LEU A 63 -1.03 -1.52 11.58
CA LEU A 63 -1.06 -0.32 10.73
C LEU A 63 -1.17 -0.66 9.24
N GLU A 64 -0.45 -1.68 8.77
CA GLU A 64 -0.54 -2.13 7.37
C GLU A 64 -1.91 -2.74 7.01
N MET A 65 -2.61 -3.37 7.97
CA MET A 65 -3.99 -3.82 7.75
C MET A 65 -4.93 -2.62 7.54
N GLY A 66 -4.77 -1.57 8.34
CA GLY A 66 -5.50 -0.31 8.15
C GLY A 66 -5.21 0.35 6.80
N GLU A 67 -3.93 0.40 6.42
CA GLU A 67 -3.52 0.93 5.11
C GLU A 67 -4.07 0.09 3.94
N SER A 68 -4.17 -1.23 4.11
CA SER A 68 -4.75 -2.13 3.10
C SER A 68 -6.22 -1.79 2.83
N LEU A 69 -7.00 -1.54 3.88
CA LEU A 69 -8.39 -1.11 3.74
C LEU A 69 -8.50 0.26 3.06
N ASN A 70 -7.59 1.18 3.37
CA ASN A 70 -7.54 2.50 2.74
C ASN A 70 -7.31 2.40 1.22
N ILE A 71 -6.39 1.53 0.80
CA ILE A 71 -6.11 1.27 -0.63
C ILE A 71 -7.36 0.69 -1.32
N SER A 72 -8.00 -0.31 -0.71
CA SER A 72 -9.23 -0.89 -1.27
C SER A 72 -10.32 0.16 -1.43
N ASN A 73 -10.53 1.00 -0.42
CA ASN A 73 -11.54 2.05 -0.49
C ASN A 73 -11.21 3.07 -1.59
N PHE A 74 -9.96 3.52 -1.69
CA PHE A 74 -9.51 4.44 -2.74
C PHE A 74 -9.74 3.88 -4.16
N ILE A 75 -9.45 2.60 -4.39
CA ILE A 75 -9.66 1.97 -5.70
C ILE A 75 -11.17 1.90 -6.00
N ILE A 76 -11.98 1.47 -5.03
CA ILE A 76 -13.44 1.38 -5.20
C ILE A 76 -14.04 2.75 -5.54
N THR A 77 -13.64 3.81 -4.82
CA THR A 77 -14.14 5.17 -5.08
C THR A 77 -13.76 5.65 -6.49
N ASN A 78 -12.52 5.39 -6.93
CA ASN A 78 -12.08 5.77 -8.26
C ASN A 78 -12.81 4.99 -9.37
N LEU A 79 -13.05 3.70 -9.16
CA LEU A 79 -13.81 2.88 -10.12
C LEU A 79 -15.26 3.35 -10.22
N LEU A 80 -15.94 3.56 -9.08
CA LEU A 80 -17.32 4.06 -9.06
C LEU A 80 -17.45 5.42 -9.76
N GLN A 81 -16.50 6.33 -9.51
CA GLN A 81 -16.47 7.62 -10.18
C GLN A 81 -16.35 7.44 -11.70
N LYS A 82 -15.44 6.58 -12.17
CA LYS A 82 -15.30 6.29 -13.60
C LYS A 82 -16.57 5.75 -14.24
N TYR A 83 -17.24 4.78 -13.61
CA TYR A 83 -18.49 4.20 -14.13
C TYR A 83 -19.66 5.19 -14.12
N SER A 84 -19.74 6.06 -13.11
CA SER A 84 -20.77 7.12 -13.10
C SER A 84 -20.58 8.09 -14.27
N ILE A 85 -19.34 8.46 -14.60
CA ILE A 85 -19.05 9.37 -15.71
C ILE A 85 -19.29 8.68 -17.06
N GLU A 86 -18.92 7.41 -17.21
CA GLU A 86 -19.22 6.63 -18.42
C GLU A 86 -20.73 6.53 -18.67
N SER A 87 -21.54 6.22 -17.66
CA SER A 87 -23.00 6.12 -17.84
C SER A 87 -23.64 7.45 -18.26
N TYR A 88 -23.22 8.58 -17.67
CA TYR A 88 -23.67 9.92 -18.11
C TYR A 88 -23.23 10.24 -19.55
N ASN A 89 -22.04 9.83 -19.96
CA ASN A 89 -21.56 10.03 -21.33
C ASN A 89 -22.35 9.18 -22.33
N TYR A 90 -22.67 7.92 -22.01
CA TYR A 90 -23.53 7.08 -22.85
C TYR A 90 -24.95 7.64 -22.95
N THR A 91 -25.53 8.11 -21.85
CA THR A 91 -26.87 8.71 -21.89
C THR A 91 -26.89 9.99 -22.73
N ASN A 92 -25.90 10.86 -22.57
CA ASN A 92 -25.81 12.09 -23.38
C ASN A 92 -25.56 11.78 -24.87
N TYR A 93 -24.76 10.77 -25.19
CA TYR A 93 -24.51 10.36 -26.56
C TYR A 93 -25.73 9.74 -27.22
N LEU A 94 -26.53 8.97 -26.47
CA LEU A 94 -27.81 8.44 -26.95
C LEU A 94 -28.83 9.57 -27.12
N VAL A 95 -28.96 10.48 -26.15
CA VAL A 95 -29.91 11.61 -26.23
C VAL A 95 -29.58 12.53 -27.41
N ASN A 96 -28.31 12.86 -27.65
CA ASN A 96 -27.89 13.73 -28.74
C ASN A 96 -27.92 13.09 -30.14
N ASN A 97 -28.07 11.77 -30.25
CA ASN A 97 -28.16 11.06 -31.53
C ASN A 97 -29.56 10.50 -31.81
N ILE A 98 -30.45 10.47 -30.81
CA ILE A 98 -31.83 10.00 -30.93
C ILE A 98 -32.81 11.17 -31.12
N PHE A 99 -32.46 12.36 -30.65
CA PHE A 99 -33.10 13.64 -31.00
C PHE A 99 -32.21 14.43 -31.96
#